data_AF-A0A8T3Y7A8-F1
#
_entry.id   AF-A0A8T3Y7A8-F1
#
_cell.length_a   1.000
_cell.length_b   1.000
_cell.length_c   1.000
_cell.angle_alpha   90.00
_cell.angle_beta   90.00
_cell.angle_gamma   90.00
#
_symmetry.space_group_name_H-M   'P 1'
#
loop_
_entity.id
_entity.type
_entity.pdbx_description
1 polymer ?
#
loop_
_entity_poly.entity_id
_entity_poly.type
_entity_poly.pdbx_seq_one_letter_code
_entity_poly.pdbx_strand_id
1 'polypeptide(L)'
;MHIKRPDKTLWRAPIIPLFVHDKDGKQLIINALIDSGADNTVIPKTLAELLGLKEDEELETGGIGGKVKVKKSRMSITFNGVRERYREL
;
A
#
# COMPACT_ATOMS: atom_id res chain seq x y z
N MET A 1 4.42 -1.62 -13.40
CA MET A 1 3.46 -2.24 -14.33
C MET A 1 3.08 -1.21 -15.39
N HIS A 2 3.37 -1.46 -16.67
CA HIS A 2 3.09 -0.52 -17.76
C HIS A 2 1.89 -1.03 -18.55
N ILE A 3 0.78 -0.29 -18.54
CA ILE A 3 -0.37 -0.57 -19.42
C ILE A 3 -0.22 0.34 -20.64
N LYS A 4 0.04 -0.24 -21.81
CA LYS A 4 -0.01 0.51 -23.07
C LYS A 4 -1.47 0.63 -23.50
N ARG A 5 -2.03 1.84 -23.45
CA ARG A 5 -3.34 2.14 -24.05
C ARG A 5 -3.21 2.25 -25.59
N PRO A 6 -4.32 2.10 -26.34
CA PRO A 6 -4.33 2.22 -27.80
C PRO A 6 -3.76 3.56 -28.31
N ASP A 7 -3.86 4.62 -27.51
CA ASP A 7 -3.36 5.97 -27.81
C ASP A 7 -1.85 6.17 -27.51
N LYS A 8 -1.15 5.11 -27.10
CA LYS A 8 0.28 5.13 -26.71
C LYS A 8 0.62 6.02 -25.52
N THR A 9 -0.36 6.53 -24.77
CA THR A 9 -0.07 7.23 -23.52
C THR A 9 0.48 6.26 -22.47
N LEU A 10 1.59 6.65 -21.84
CA LEU A 10 2.17 5.93 -20.72
C LEU A 10 1.38 6.26 -19.46
N TRP A 11 0.48 5.36 -19.09
CA TRP A 11 -0.18 5.42 -17.80
C TRP A 11 0.69 4.75 -16.73
N ARG A 12 1.09 5.54 -15.73
CA ARG A 12 1.72 5.03 -14.51
C ARG A 12 0.63 4.70 -13.50
N ALA A 13 0.81 3.62 -12.75
CA ALA A 13 -0.08 3.35 -11.62
C ALA A 13 -0.01 4.54 -10.63
N PRO A 14 -1.15 4.93 -10.02
CA PRO A 14 -1.20 6.04 -9.08
C PRO A 14 -0.54 5.65 -7.75
N ILE A 15 0.79 5.62 -7.74
CA ILE A 15 1.60 5.24 -6.58
C ILE A 15 2.13 6.50 -5.91
N ILE A 16 2.00 6.57 -4.59
CA ILE A 16 2.54 7.65 -3.77
C ILE A 16 3.49 7.11 -2.70
N PRO A 17 4.55 7.85 -2.34
CA PRO A 17 5.31 7.56 -1.14
C PRO A 17 4.46 7.84 0.10
N LEU A 18 4.51 6.96 1.08
CA LEU A 18 3.78 7.07 2.34
C LEU A 18 4.71 6.72 3.50
N PHE A 19 4.59 7.48 4.58
CA PHE A 19 5.31 7.21 5.82
C PHE A 19 4.46 6.31 6.71
N VAL A 20 4.97 5.14 7.04
CA VAL A 20 4.40 4.21 8.02
C VAL A 20 5.28 4.16 9.25
N HIS A 21 4.67 3.89 10.40
CA HIS A 21 5.39 3.83 11.68
C HIS A 21 5.34 2.41 12.22
N ASP A 22 6.49 1.89 12.67
CA ASP A 22 6.55 0.64 13.40
C ASP A 22 6.02 0.81 14.84
N LYS A 23 5.95 -0.31 15.57
CA LYS A 23 5.50 -0.34 16.98
C LYS A 23 6.31 0.55 17.93
N ASP A 24 7.56 0.87 17.58
CA ASP A 24 8.50 1.66 18.37
C ASP A 24 8.53 3.14 17.91
N GLY A 25 7.66 3.50 16.95
CA GLY A 25 7.54 4.85 16.40
C GLY A 25 8.60 5.19 15.34
N LYS A 26 9.36 4.20 14.86
CA LYS A 26 10.31 4.42 13.78
C LYS A 26 9.59 4.48 12.44
N GLN A 27 9.96 5.48 11.66
CA GLN A 27 9.35 5.76 10.37
C GLN A 27 10.02 4.96 9.24
N LEU A 28 9.20 4.39 8.36
CA LEU A 28 9.61 3.78 7.09
C LEU A 28 8.86 4.44 5.93
N ILE A 29 9.50 4.55 4.78
CA ILE A 29 8.88 5.05 3.55
C ILE A 29 8.52 3.84 2.68
N ILE A 30 7.25 3.76 2.28
CA ILE A 30 6.76 2.73 1.35
C ILE A 30 6.11 3.39 0.14
N ASN A 31 6.10 2.68 -0.98
CA ASN A 31 5.30 3.05 -2.15
C ASN A 31 3.93 2.38 -2.04
N ALA A 32 2.86 3.18 -1.95
CA ALA A 32 1.49 2.73 -1.81
C ALA A 32 0.68 3.02 -3.09
N LEU A 33 -0.16 2.08 -3.51
CA LEU A 33 -1.11 2.28 -4.61
C LEU A 33 -2.36 3.00 -4.09
N ILE A 34 -2.78 4.07 -4.76
CA ILE A 34 -4.09 4.68 -4.56
C ILE A 34 -5.10 3.88 -5.38
N ASP A 35 -5.92 3.08 -4.72
CA ASP A 35 -6.90 2.21 -5.37
C ASP A 35 -8.31 2.50 -4.87
N SER A 36 -9.11 3.19 -5.70
CA SER A 36 -10.52 3.46 -5.39
C SER A 36 -11.42 2.23 -5.53
N GLY A 37 -10.91 1.13 -6.12
CA GLY A 37 -11.63 -0.13 -6.25
C GLY A 37 -11.48 -1.05 -5.04
N ALA A 38 -10.66 -0.67 -4.04
CA ALA A 38 -10.46 -1.45 -2.83
C ALA A 38 -11.29 -0.90 -1.66
N ASP A 39 -12.13 -1.76 -1.06
CA ASP A 39 -12.91 -1.39 0.12
C ASP A 39 -12.04 -1.23 1.39
N ASN A 40 -10.90 -1.92 1.43
CA ASN A 40 -9.99 -1.96 2.57
C ASN A 40 -8.55 -1.68 2.13
N THR A 41 -7.79 -1.00 2.99
CA THR A 41 -6.33 -0.90 2.82
C THR A 41 -5.68 -2.22 3.23
N VAL A 42 -4.83 -2.76 2.35
CA VAL A 42 -4.09 -4.00 2.59
C VAL A 42 -2.60 -3.75 2.46
N ILE A 43 -1.82 -4.41 3.31
CA ILE A 43 -0.36 -4.42 3.23
C ILE A 43 0.14 -5.87 3.15
N PRO A 44 1.31 -6.11 2.55
CA PRO A 44 1.93 -7.44 2.58
C PRO A 44 2.22 -7.90 4.00
N LYS A 45 2.07 -9.21 4.27
CA LYS A 45 2.38 -9.81 5.57
C LYS A 45 3.80 -9.48 6.04
N THR A 46 4.76 -9.53 5.13
CA THR A 46 6.17 -9.21 5.42
C THR A 46 6.36 -7.77 5.89
N LEU A 47 5.58 -6.82 5.38
CA LEU A 47 5.60 -5.44 5.85
C LEU A 47 4.97 -5.31 7.25
N ALA A 48 3.87 -6.02 7.51
CA ALA A 48 3.26 -6.05 8.84
C ALA A 48 4.21 -6.65 9.89
N GLU A 49 4.91 -7.74 9.55
CA GLU A 49 5.94 -8.37 10.39
C GLU A 49 7.11 -7.41 10.65
N LEU A 50 7.59 -6.72 9.60
CA LEU A 50 8.66 -5.73 9.72
C LEU A 50 8.29 -4.57 10.65
N LEU A 51 7.03 -4.11 10.58
CA LEU A 51 6.49 -3.04 11.41
C LEU A 51 6.15 -3.51 12.83
N GLY A 52 6.23 -4.82 13.11
CA GLY A 52 5.87 -5.39 14.40
C GLY A 52 4.40 -5.17 14.78
N LEU A 53 3.51 -5.14 13.77
CA LEU A 53 2.10 -4.89 13.99
C LEU A 53 1.43 -6.05 14.75
N LYS A 54 0.52 -5.72 15.67
CA LYS A 54 -0.30 -6.73 16.33
C LYS A 54 -1.43 -7.15 15.39
N GLU A 55 -1.53 -8.45 15.17
CA GLU A 55 -2.60 -9.05 14.38
C GLU A 55 -3.77 -9.41 15.29
N ASP A 56 -4.97 -8.97 14.92
CA ASP A 56 -6.21 -9.26 15.65
C ASP A 56 -6.93 -10.46 14.99
N GLU A 57 -8.20 -10.28 14.64
CA GLU A 57 -9.06 -11.28 14.01
C GLU A 57 -8.65 -11.64 12.57
N GLU A 58 -8.86 -12.90 12.20
CA GLU A 58 -8.78 -13.36 10.81
C GLU A 58 -10.09 -13.01 10.08
N LEU A 59 -9.94 -12.40 8.91
CA LEU A 59 -11.02 -11.98 8.04
C LEU A 59 -10.81 -12.54 6.64
N GLU A 60 -11.84 -12.48 5.80
CA GLU A 60 -11.72 -12.72 4.36
C GLU A 60 -11.88 -11.41 3.60
N THR A 61 -11.02 -11.21 2.61
CA THR A 61 -11.20 -10.18 1.56
C THR A 61 -11.14 -10.84 0.19
N GLY A 62 -11.58 -10.15 -0.85
CA GLY A 62 -11.69 -10.70 -2.20
C GLY A 62 -11.12 -9.79 -3.27
N GLY A 63 -10.66 -10.40 -4.36
CA GLY A 63 -10.31 -9.71 -5.59
C GLY A 63 -10.72 -10.53 -6.80
N ILE A 64 -10.21 -10.17 -7.98
CA ILE A 64 -10.49 -10.87 -9.24
C ILE A 64 -10.14 -12.37 -9.15
N GLY A 65 -9.10 -12.73 -8.40
CA GLY A 65 -8.65 -14.10 -8.22
C GLY A 65 -9.41 -14.92 -7.16
N GLY A 66 -10.47 -14.36 -6.56
CA GLY A 66 -11.24 -14.99 -5.49
C GLY A 66 -10.92 -14.43 -4.10
N LYS A 67 -11.28 -15.19 -3.07
CA LYS A 67 -11.14 -14.79 -1.67
C LYS A 67 -9.79 -15.20 -1.09
N VAL A 68 -9.27 -14.36 -0.20
CA VAL A 68 -8.02 -14.59 0.54
C VAL A 68 -8.22 -14.25 2.02
N LYS A 69 -7.55 -15.01 2.88
CA LYS A 69 -7.52 -14.76 4.31
C LYS A 69 -6.56 -13.61 4.62
N VAL A 70 -6.99 -12.71 5.49
CA VAL A 70 -6.21 -11.57 5.96
C VAL A 70 -6.36 -11.45 7.48
N LYS A 71 -5.43 -10.75 8.11
CA LYS A 71 -5.51 -10.42 9.53
C LYS A 71 -5.67 -8.93 9.71
N LYS A 72 -6.59 -8.54 10.57
CA LYS A 72 -6.83 -7.15 10.89
C LYS A 72 -5.69 -6.61 11.75
N SER A 73 -5.29 -5.37 11.50
CA SER A 73 -4.31 -4.68 12.32
C SER A 73 -4.54 -3.17 12.30
N ARG A 74 -3.90 -2.46 13.23
CA ARG A 74 -3.92 -0.99 13.30
C ARG A 74 -2.51 -0.46 13.07
N MET A 75 -2.42 0.53 12.20
CA MET A 75 -1.19 1.21 11.84
C MET A 75 -1.46 2.71 11.70
N SER A 76 -0.45 3.52 12.01
CA SER A 76 -0.48 4.96 11.74
C SER A 76 0.20 5.26 10.41
N ILE A 77 -0.46 6.05 9.57
CA ILE A 77 0.06 6.52 8.29
C ILE A 77 0.19 8.03 8.30
N THR A 78 1.23 8.56 7.67
CA THR A 78 1.41 9.99 7.48
C THR A 78 1.61 10.28 6.00
N PHE A 79 0.75 11.15 5.47
CA PHE A 79 0.90 11.72 4.13
C PHE A 79 1.71 13.00 4.26
N ASN A 80 2.83 13.10 3.55
CA ASN A 80 3.56 14.35 3.46
C ASN A 80 3.20 15.03 2.13
N GLY A 81 2.52 16.17 2.21
CA GLY A 81 1.82 16.81 1.09
C GLY A 81 2.71 17.48 0.03
N VAL A 82 4.02 17.25 0.04
CA VAL A 82 4.92 17.80 -0.98
C VAL A 82 4.97 16.81 -2.13
N ARG A 83 4.58 17.25 -3.33
CA ARG A 83 4.70 16.48 -4.57
C ARG A 83 6.19 16.20 -4.83
N GLU A 84 6.70 15.09 -4.32
CA GLU A 84 8.08 14.70 -4.51
C GLU A 84 8.29 14.27 -5.97
N ARG A 85 9.16 15.00 -6.68
CA ARG A 85 9.58 14.68 -8.05
C ARG A 85 10.78 13.74 -7.97
N TYR A 86 10.52 12.44 -8.02
CA TYR A 86 11.58 11.46 -8.24
C TYR A 86 11.97 11.51 -9.73
N ARG A 87 13.20 11.94 -10.02
CA ARG A 87 13.80 11.73 -11.35
C ARG A 87 14.13 10.25 -11.47
N GLU A 88 13.66 9.60 -12.53
CA GLU A 88 14.16 8.29 -12.93
C GLU A 88 15.64 8.43 -13.28
N LEU A 89 16.50 7.63 -12.62
CA LEU A 89 17.91 7.46 -12.98
C LEU A 89 18.01 6.57 -14.22
#